data_AF-A0A844M114-F1
#
_entry.id   AF-A0A844M114-F1
#
_cell.length_a   1.000
_cell.length_b   1.000
_cell.length_c   1.000
_cell.angle_alpha   90.00
_cell.angle_beta   90.00
_cell.angle_gamma   90.00
#
_symmetry.space_group_name_H-M   'P 1'
#
loop_
_entity.id
_entity.type
_entity.pdbx_description
1 polymer ?
#
loop_
_entity_poly.entity_id
_entity_poly.type
_entity_poly.pdbx_seq_one_letter_code
_entity_poly.pdbx_strand_id
1 'polypeptide(L)'
;MFSLFVKRPPTQLVPALPLLDESLYPLLWQDKSFKSAQALIAVLLQNSDLTDASSAQSITQAQQQFSQHLQHNAHYQDWVNFTVFGRYIQRSFSAFYRQNEDVFNTDMPELLRYELMRHTQRLPVGQVLLFGGVLPKSVRQEKLLIATVNPYQALQQALRSYSKAKATDPIIINLITAQSDKVKAFAIKHNKRTRDGRRNDVMILDFTQLVLVKEDAIKKNAQSDRQYLIRHYHIS
;
A
#
# COMPACT_ATOMS: atom_id res chain seq x y z
N MET A 1 -16.03 -53.54 -13.24
CA MET A 1 -15.34 -52.57 -12.36
C MET A 1 -14.44 -51.68 -13.20
N PHE A 2 -14.92 -50.50 -13.61
CA PHE A 2 -14.05 -49.47 -14.19
C PHE A 2 -14.31 -48.15 -13.45
N SER A 3 -13.23 -47.66 -12.84
CA SER A 3 -13.14 -46.51 -11.97
C SER A 3 -13.54 -45.23 -12.69
N LEU A 4 -14.50 -44.51 -12.10
CA LEU A 4 -14.85 -43.13 -12.42
C LEU A 4 -13.64 -42.24 -12.12
N PHE A 5 -12.98 -41.74 -13.17
CA PHE A 5 -12.13 -40.57 -13.03
C PHE A 5 -13.02 -39.37 -12.68
N VAL A 6 -13.18 -39.13 -11.38
CA VAL A 6 -13.70 -37.86 -10.87
C VAL A 6 -12.66 -36.80 -11.22
N LYS A 7 -12.91 -36.07 -12.32
CA LYS A 7 -12.23 -34.79 -12.57
C LYS A 7 -12.45 -33.94 -11.32
N ARG A 8 -11.39 -33.66 -10.58
CA ARG A 8 -11.43 -32.64 -9.53
C ARG A 8 -11.93 -31.36 -10.21
N PRO A 9 -12.94 -30.67 -9.64
CA PRO A 9 -13.38 -29.40 -10.17
C PRO A 9 -12.17 -28.45 -10.24
N PRO A 10 -12.12 -27.52 -11.21
CA PRO A 10 -11.09 -26.50 -11.23
C PRO A 10 -11.06 -25.83 -9.86
N THR A 11 -9.87 -25.76 -9.27
CA THR A 11 -9.61 -25.05 -8.02
C THR A 11 -10.37 -23.73 -8.08
N GLN A 12 -11.39 -23.54 -7.23
CA GLN A 12 -12.16 -22.31 -7.22
C GLN A 12 -11.18 -21.13 -7.19
N LEU A 13 -11.27 -20.25 -8.19
CA LEU A 13 -10.48 -19.03 -8.20
C LEU A 13 -10.76 -18.32 -6.88
N VAL A 14 -9.70 -18.06 -6.11
CA VAL A 14 -9.82 -17.30 -4.87
C VAL A 14 -10.61 -16.02 -5.18
N PRO A 15 -11.61 -15.61 -4.39
CA PRO A 15 -12.38 -14.41 -4.72
C PRO A 15 -11.47 -13.17 -4.77
N ALA A 16 -11.83 -12.19 -5.58
CA ALA A 16 -11.17 -10.89 -5.52
C ALA A 16 -11.71 -10.10 -4.32
N LEU A 17 -10.85 -9.30 -3.71
CA LEU A 17 -11.27 -8.30 -2.75
C LEU A 17 -12.19 -7.26 -3.43
N PRO A 18 -13.12 -6.62 -2.70
CA PRO A 18 -13.94 -5.55 -3.26
C PRO A 18 -13.06 -4.35 -3.66
N LEU A 19 -13.40 -3.66 -4.76
CA LEU A 19 -12.67 -2.49 -5.20
C LEU A 19 -12.83 -1.36 -4.16
N LEU A 20 -11.72 -0.94 -3.54
CA LEU A 20 -11.73 0.08 -2.49
C LEU A 20 -11.89 1.47 -3.09
N ASP A 21 -11.25 1.73 -4.23
CA ASP A 21 -11.27 3.04 -4.85
C ASP A 21 -12.68 3.47 -5.27
N GLU A 22 -13.53 2.52 -5.69
CA GLU A 22 -14.94 2.78 -6.03
C GLU A 22 -15.78 3.19 -4.82
N SER A 23 -15.51 2.64 -3.63
CA SER A 23 -16.23 3.01 -2.41
C SER A 23 -15.62 4.21 -1.69
N LEU A 24 -14.36 4.53 -1.97
CA LEU A 24 -13.64 5.62 -1.34
C LEU A 24 -13.75 6.93 -2.13
N TYR A 25 -13.83 6.86 -3.46
CA TYR A 25 -13.92 8.04 -4.33
C TYR A 25 -15.29 8.13 -5.00
N PRO A 26 -15.94 9.31 -5.02
CA PRO A 26 -15.39 10.60 -4.63
C PRO A 26 -15.24 10.79 -3.11
N LEU A 27 -14.05 11.18 -2.67
CA LEU A 27 -13.74 11.46 -1.28
C LEU A 27 -14.05 12.93 -0.98
N LEU A 28 -14.95 13.19 -0.04
CA LEU A 28 -15.15 14.53 0.52
C LEU A 28 -14.15 14.76 1.65
N TRP A 29 -13.26 15.74 1.46
CA TRP A 29 -12.20 16.05 2.42
C TRP A 29 -11.94 17.55 2.46
N GLN A 30 -12.07 18.16 3.65
CA GLN A 30 -11.87 19.61 3.86
C GLN A 30 -12.63 20.46 2.83
N ASP A 31 -13.94 20.18 2.68
CA ASP A 31 -14.86 20.86 1.75
C ASP A 31 -14.51 20.75 0.26
N LYS A 32 -13.56 19.88 -0.10
CA LYS A 32 -13.22 19.56 -1.49
C LYS A 32 -13.57 18.11 -1.79
N SER A 33 -14.03 17.86 -3.02
CA SER A 33 -14.28 16.51 -3.51
C SER A 33 -13.11 16.05 -4.38
N PHE A 34 -12.57 14.88 -4.07
CA PHE A 34 -11.49 14.26 -4.83
C PHE A 34 -12.02 13.04 -5.56
N LYS A 35 -11.85 12.99 -6.88
CA LYS A 35 -12.35 11.88 -7.72
C LYS A 35 -11.41 10.68 -7.78
N SER A 36 -10.18 10.82 -7.30
CA SER A 36 -9.18 9.75 -7.31
C SER A 36 -8.05 10.03 -6.30
N ALA A 37 -7.30 8.98 -5.96
CA ALA A 37 -6.09 9.09 -5.14
C ALA A 37 -5.06 10.04 -5.77
N GLN A 38 -4.92 10.01 -7.10
CA GLN A 38 -4.03 10.91 -7.83
C GLN A 38 -4.44 12.38 -7.65
N ALA A 39 -5.73 12.71 -7.78
CA ALA A 39 -6.22 14.08 -7.61
C ALA A 39 -5.95 14.58 -6.19
N LEU A 40 -6.17 13.74 -5.18
CA LEU A 40 -5.86 14.05 -3.80
C LEU A 40 -4.35 14.30 -3.61
N ILE A 41 -3.49 13.41 -4.09
CA ILE A 41 -2.03 13.55 -3.97
C ILE A 41 -1.52 14.81 -4.67
N ALA A 42 -1.99 15.11 -5.89
CA ALA A 42 -1.57 16.29 -6.61
C ALA A 42 -1.88 17.58 -5.82
N VAL A 43 -3.07 17.66 -5.24
CA VAL A 43 -3.49 18.80 -4.40
C VAL A 43 -2.70 18.84 -3.09
N LEU A 44 -2.40 17.69 -2.47
CA LEU A 44 -1.55 17.63 -1.30
C LEU A 44 -0.17 18.21 -1.60
N LEU A 45 0.48 17.75 -2.66
CA LEU A 45 1.82 18.18 -3.05
C LEU A 45 1.89 19.67 -3.44
N GLN A 46 0.83 20.23 -4.02
CA GLN A 46 0.77 21.65 -4.36
C GLN A 46 0.62 22.55 -3.13
N ASN A 47 -0.16 22.13 -2.12
CA ASN A 47 -0.57 22.99 -1.01
C ASN A 47 0.33 22.92 0.23
N SER A 48 1.35 22.07 0.26
CA SER A 48 2.06 21.76 1.50
C SER A 48 3.55 22.09 1.44
N ASP A 49 4.05 22.84 2.43
CA ASP A 49 5.49 22.92 2.73
C ASP A 49 5.88 21.85 3.74
N LEU A 50 5.94 20.62 3.24
CA LEU A 50 5.97 19.37 3.98
C LEU A 50 7.20 19.12 4.86
N THR A 51 8.18 20.01 4.84
CA THR A 51 9.42 19.88 5.61
C THR A 51 9.41 20.68 6.90
N ASP A 52 8.46 21.58 7.07
CA ASP A 52 8.38 22.39 8.28
C ASP A 52 7.85 21.52 9.41
N ALA A 53 8.40 21.65 10.62
CA ALA A 53 7.98 20.82 11.76
C ALA A 53 6.46 20.94 12.05
N SER A 54 5.88 22.12 11.82
CA SER A 54 4.44 22.38 11.88
C SER A 54 3.67 21.59 10.82
N SER A 55 4.19 21.53 9.59
CA SER A 55 3.61 20.73 8.52
C SER A 55 3.67 19.24 8.82
N ALA A 56 4.76 18.74 9.41
CA ALA A 56 4.92 17.31 9.74
C ALA A 56 3.90 16.85 10.79
N GLN A 57 3.60 17.72 11.77
CA GLN A 57 2.51 17.48 12.73
C GLN A 57 1.15 17.46 12.05
N SER A 58 0.89 18.40 11.12
CA SER A 58 -0.36 18.46 10.36
C SER A 58 -0.57 17.22 9.47
N ILE A 59 0.48 16.71 8.81
CA ILE A 59 0.42 15.48 8.00
C ILE A 59 0.10 14.28 8.89
N THR A 60 0.72 14.22 10.07
CA THR A 60 0.46 13.12 11.01
C THR A 60 -1.00 13.13 11.47
N GLN A 61 -1.57 14.30 11.78
CA GLN A 61 -2.99 14.42 12.11
C GLN A 61 -3.89 14.04 10.93
N ALA A 62 -3.59 14.50 9.72
CA ALA A 62 -4.36 14.17 8.52
C ALA A 62 -4.30 12.67 8.19
N GLN A 63 -3.13 12.03 8.35
CA GLN A 63 -2.98 10.59 8.23
C GLN A 63 -3.89 9.84 9.22
N GLN A 64 -3.95 10.32 10.46
CA GLN A 64 -4.79 9.74 11.49
C GLN A 64 -6.28 9.86 11.17
N GLN A 65 -6.73 11.04 10.74
CA GLN A 65 -8.11 11.27 10.32
C GLN A 65 -8.48 10.40 9.11
N PHE A 66 -7.59 10.31 8.11
CA PHE A 66 -7.83 9.49 6.92
C PHE A 66 -7.96 8.01 7.28
N SER A 67 -7.12 7.54 8.21
CA SER A 67 -7.19 6.17 8.71
C SER A 67 -8.50 5.90 9.46
N GLN A 68 -9.01 6.88 10.22
CA GLN A 68 -10.34 6.77 10.83
C GLN A 68 -11.42 6.69 9.76
N HIS A 69 -11.33 7.50 8.70
CA HIS A 69 -12.27 7.44 7.59
C HIS A 69 -12.27 6.06 6.91
N LEU A 70 -11.08 5.51 6.60
CA LEU A 70 -10.94 4.14 6.09
C LEU A 70 -11.53 3.09 7.03
N GLN A 71 -11.36 3.23 8.34
CA GLN A 71 -11.92 2.29 9.32
C GLN A 71 -13.46 2.22 9.31
N HIS A 72 -14.13 3.26 8.83
CA HIS A 72 -15.59 3.26 8.66
C HIS A 72 -16.04 2.78 7.27
N ASN A 73 -15.11 2.52 6.34
CA ASN A 73 -15.43 2.01 5.01
C ASN A 73 -15.61 0.48 5.05
N ALA A 74 -16.77 0.00 4.61
CA ALA A 74 -17.13 -1.41 4.62
C ALA A 74 -16.19 -2.28 3.76
N HIS A 75 -15.82 -1.83 2.57
CA HIS A 75 -14.89 -2.56 1.70
C HIS A 75 -13.51 -2.69 2.35
N TYR A 76 -13.01 -1.63 3.00
CA TYR A 76 -11.76 -1.71 3.74
C TYR A 76 -11.86 -2.65 4.96
N GLN A 77 -13.02 -2.71 5.63
CA GLN A 77 -13.23 -3.70 6.68
C GLN A 77 -13.20 -5.12 6.12
N ASP A 78 -13.74 -5.38 4.92
CA ASP A 78 -13.64 -6.69 4.28
C ASP A 78 -12.18 -7.05 3.98
N TRP A 79 -11.38 -6.09 3.51
CA TRP A 79 -9.95 -6.29 3.32
C TRP A 79 -9.25 -6.67 4.63
N VAL A 80 -9.51 -5.95 5.71
CA VAL A 80 -8.89 -6.21 7.03
C VAL A 80 -9.42 -7.49 7.67
N ASN A 81 -10.69 -7.83 7.47
CA ASN A 81 -11.31 -9.04 8.04
C ASN A 81 -10.92 -10.30 7.28
N PHE A 82 -10.71 -10.20 5.97
CA PHE A 82 -10.20 -11.30 5.17
C PHE A 82 -8.77 -11.66 5.56
N THR A 83 -7.99 -10.70 6.05
CA THR A 83 -6.58 -10.95 6.36
C THR A 83 -6.47 -11.99 7.45
N VAL A 84 -5.90 -13.14 7.07
CA VAL A 84 -5.75 -14.32 7.90
C VAL A 84 -4.68 -14.05 8.97
N PHE A 85 -4.99 -13.15 9.89
CA PHE A 85 -4.36 -13.04 11.20
C PHE A 85 -5.32 -13.61 12.24
N GLY A 86 -5.83 -14.81 11.97
CA GLY A 86 -6.36 -15.68 13.01
C GLY A 86 -5.26 -15.97 14.04
N ARG A 87 -5.65 -16.19 15.30
CA ARG A 87 -4.76 -16.38 16.47
C ARG A 87 -3.62 -17.40 16.25
N TYR A 88 -3.77 -18.33 15.30
CA TYR A 88 -2.77 -19.35 14.95
C TYR A 88 -1.59 -18.76 14.17
N ILE A 89 -1.85 -18.03 13.09
CA ILE A 89 -0.83 -17.36 12.27
C ILE A 89 -0.12 -16.28 13.11
N GLN A 90 -0.85 -15.57 13.97
CA GLN A 90 -0.26 -14.59 14.88
C GLN A 90 0.83 -15.18 15.81
N ARG A 91 0.77 -16.46 16.21
CA ARG A 91 1.79 -17.09 17.07
C ARG A 91 3.08 -17.41 16.31
N SER A 92 2.96 -17.99 15.12
CA SER A 92 4.11 -18.25 14.23
C SER A 92 4.77 -16.93 13.79
N PHE A 93 3.96 -15.91 13.52
CA PHE A 93 4.43 -14.56 13.20
C PHE A 93 5.02 -13.83 14.42
N SER A 94 4.42 -13.90 15.61
CA SER A 94 4.98 -13.25 16.80
C SER A 94 6.27 -13.90 17.30
N ALA A 95 6.52 -15.17 16.97
CA ALA A 95 7.84 -15.77 17.14
C ALA A 95 8.90 -15.15 16.19
N PHE A 96 8.51 -14.82 14.96
CA PHE A 96 9.36 -14.09 14.00
C PHE A 96 9.56 -12.62 14.40
N TYR A 97 8.50 -11.92 14.82
CA TYR A 97 8.53 -10.51 15.31
C TYR A 97 9.06 -10.32 16.73
N ARG A 98 9.47 -11.39 17.43
CA ARG A 98 10.19 -11.27 18.74
C ARG A 98 11.64 -10.86 18.56
N GLN A 99 12.13 -10.71 17.33
CA GLN A 99 13.34 -9.96 17.06
C GLN A 99 13.07 -8.49 17.40
N ASN A 100 13.83 -7.92 18.32
CA ASN A 100 13.61 -6.60 18.93
C ASN A 100 13.76 -5.40 17.96
N GLU A 101 13.78 -5.63 16.66
CA GLU A 101 13.90 -4.60 15.65
C GLU A 101 12.78 -4.77 14.62
N ASP A 102 12.16 -3.65 14.21
CA ASP A 102 11.08 -3.55 13.20
C ASP A 102 11.67 -3.88 11.80
N VAL A 103 12.29 -5.05 11.67
CA VAL A 103 13.01 -5.52 10.48
C VAL A 103 12.06 -6.40 9.70
N PHE A 104 11.20 -5.74 8.93
CA PHE A 104 10.65 -6.34 7.71
C PHE A 104 11.70 -6.47 6.60
N ASN A 105 12.98 -6.17 6.90
CA ASN A 105 14.05 -5.93 5.93
C ASN A 105 15.05 -7.09 5.78
N THR A 106 14.72 -8.31 6.18
CA THR A 106 15.57 -9.47 5.87
C THR A 106 14.69 -10.65 5.49
N ASP A 107 14.78 -11.02 4.21
CA ASP A 107 14.31 -12.24 3.55
C ASP A 107 13.14 -12.95 4.25
N MET A 108 11.92 -12.73 3.74
CA MET A 108 10.75 -13.51 4.14
C MET A 108 11.02 -15.00 3.91
N PRO A 109 10.99 -15.86 4.96
CA PRO A 109 11.24 -17.29 4.76
C PRO A 109 10.25 -17.88 3.74
N GLU A 110 10.73 -18.73 2.83
CA GLU A 110 9.89 -19.28 1.76
C GLU A 110 8.63 -19.97 2.29
N LEU A 111 8.75 -20.72 3.38
CA LEU A 111 7.61 -21.40 4.03
C LEU A 111 6.54 -20.40 4.49
N LEU A 112 6.94 -19.24 4.99
CA LEU A 112 6.03 -18.17 5.38
C LEU A 112 5.33 -17.57 4.16
N ARG A 113 6.08 -17.34 3.08
CA ARG A 113 5.55 -16.86 1.81
C ARG A 113 4.52 -17.83 1.24
N TYR A 114 4.80 -19.13 1.25
CA TYR A 114 3.87 -20.16 0.76
C TYR A 114 2.57 -20.20 1.55
N GLU A 115 2.64 -20.13 2.88
CA GLU A 115 1.44 -20.09 3.73
C GLU A 115 0.65 -18.80 3.51
N LEU A 116 1.31 -17.65 3.35
CA LEU A 116 0.64 -16.42 2.97
C LEU A 116 -0.05 -16.54 1.61
N MET A 117 0.62 -17.08 0.60
CA MET A 117 0.06 -17.27 -0.76
C MET A 117 -1.16 -18.19 -0.79
N ARG A 118 -1.29 -19.12 0.16
CA ARG A 118 -2.48 -19.97 0.32
C ARG A 118 -3.70 -19.20 0.84
N HIS A 119 -3.44 -18.12 1.56
CA HIS A 119 -4.44 -17.35 2.31
C HIS A 119 -4.62 -15.92 1.80
N THR A 120 -3.90 -15.51 0.75
CA THR A 120 -4.08 -14.22 0.07
C THR A 120 -5.30 -14.22 -0.82
N GLN A 121 -5.96 -13.06 -0.96
CA GLN A 121 -6.97 -12.81 -1.99
C GLN A 121 -6.36 -12.06 -3.17
N ARG A 122 -7.13 -12.00 -4.26
CA ARG A 122 -6.76 -11.26 -5.46
C ARG A 122 -7.08 -9.78 -5.27
N LEU A 123 -6.15 -8.92 -5.65
CA LEU A 123 -6.36 -7.49 -5.71
C LEU A 123 -7.30 -7.19 -6.90
N PRO A 124 -8.36 -6.40 -6.73
CA PRO A 124 -9.27 -6.08 -7.82
C PRO A 124 -8.56 -5.22 -8.88
N VAL A 125 -8.88 -5.47 -10.15
CA VAL A 125 -8.36 -4.68 -11.27
C VAL A 125 -8.79 -3.22 -11.10
N GLY A 126 -7.87 -2.29 -11.36
CA GLY A 126 -8.07 -0.86 -11.21
C GLY A 126 -7.74 -0.31 -9.82
N GLN A 127 -7.50 -1.17 -8.83
CA GLN A 127 -7.15 -0.72 -7.49
C GLN A 127 -5.80 0.01 -7.45
N VAL A 128 -5.80 1.21 -6.88
CA VAL A 128 -4.59 2.00 -6.67
C VAL A 128 -4.05 1.79 -5.26
N LEU A 129 -2.75 1.53 -5.17
CA LEU A 129 -1.97 1.50 -3.93
C LEU A 129 -0.83 2.51 -4.03
N LEU A 130 -0.33 2.96 -2.88
CA LEU A 130 0.62 4.06 -2.79
C LEU A 130 1.92 3.62 -2.12
N PHE A 131 3.03 4.15 -2.59
CA PHE A 131 4.34 3.93 -1.97
C PHE A 131 5.18 5.21 -1.99
N GLY A 132 5.67 5.63 -0.83
CA GLY A 132 6.53 6.80 -0.71
C GLY A 132 8.01 6.50 -0.88
N GLY A 133 8.70 7.28 -1.71
CA GLY A 133 10.14 7.18 -1.93
C GLY A 133 10.54 6.35 -3.16
N VAL A 134 11.81 5.98 -3.26
CA VAL A 134 12.31 5.16 -4.37
C VAL A 134 11.96 3.70 -4.09
N LEU A 135 11.30 3.03 -5.05
CA LEU A 135 11.04 1.59 -4.96
C LEU A 135 12.38 0.82 -4.93
N PRO A 136 12.62 -0.02 -3.92
CA PRO A 136 13.84 -0.85 -3.86
C PRO A 136 13.95 -1.79 -5.06
N LYS A 137 15.18 -2.06 -5.52
CA LYS A 137 15.42 -3.02 -6.61
C LYS A 137 14.96 -4.44 -6.24
N SER A 138 15.05 -4.79 -4.95
CA SER A 138 14.61 -6.07 -4.40
C SER A 138 13.13 -6.36 -4.69
N VAL A 139 12.27 -5.34 -4.77
CA VAL A 139 10.84 -5.50 -5.07
C VAL A 139 10.62 -6.33 -6.33
N ARG A 140 11.41 -6.10 -7.39
CA ARG A 140 11.29 -6.85 -8.66
C ARG A 140 11.85 -8.27 -8.56
N GLN A 141 12.86 -8.48 -7.72
CA GLN A 141 13.52 -9.77 -7.54
C GLN A 141 12.69 -10.70 -6.66
N GLU A 142 12.23 -10.17 -5.52
CA GLU A 142 11.43 -10.89 -4.54
C GLU A 142 9.95 -10.95 -4.93
N LYS A 143 9.49 -10.10 -5.85
CA LYS A 143 8.06 -9.96 -6.19
C LYS A 143 7.21 -9.70 -4.95
N LEU A 144 7.72 -8.83 -4.07
CA LEU A 144 7.15 -8.47 -2.78
C LEU A 144 7.18 -6.95 -2.65
N LEU A 145 6.05 -6.36 -2.25
CA LEU A 145 5.94 -4.93 -2.03
C LEU A 145 4.95 -4.64 -0.91
N ILE A 146 5.37 -3.84 0.07
CA ILE A 146 4.45 -3.27 1.07
C ILE A 146 4.09 -1.86 0.60
N ALA A 147 2.83 -1.68 0.23
CA ALA A 147 2.25 -0.40 -0.17
C ALA A 147 1.22 0.05 0.87
N THR A 148 0.62 1.22 0.70
CA THR A 148 -0.43 1.73 1.58
C THR A 148 -1.61 2.28 0.78
N VAL A 149 -2.81 2.21 1.35
CA VAL A 149 -4.01 2.89 0.83
C VAL A 149 -4.14 4.33 1.35
N ASN A 150 -3.28 4.75 2.29
CA ASN A 150 -3.34 6.08 2.90
C ASN A 150 -2.34 7.06 2.23
N PRO A 151 -2.84 8.10 1.53
CA PRO A 151 -1.98 9.02 0.79
C PRO A 151 -1.09 9.88 1.69
N TYR A 152 -1.54 10.22 2.89
CA TYR A 152 -0.73 10.95 3.87
C TYR A 152 0.39 10.08 4.43
N GLN A 153 0.14 8.78 4.60
CA GLN A 153 1.17 7.83 5.00
C GLN A 153 2.24 7.69 3.91
N ALA A 154 1.83 7.53 2.65
CA ALA A 154 2.76 7.48 1.51
C ALA A 154 3.58 8.78 1.41
N LEU A 155 2.95 9.93 1.68
CA LEU A 155 3.64 11.21 1.73
C LEU A 155 4.70 11.26 2.84
N GLN A 156 4.34 10.82 4.04
CA GLN A 156 5.28 10.77 5.16
C GLN A 156 6.45 9.82 4.89
N GLN A 157 6.20 8.68 4.24
CA GLN A 157 7.26 7.77 3.78
C GLN A 157 8.19 8.45 2.77
N ALA A 158 7.63 9.16 1.79
CA ALA A 158 8.41 9.89 0.78
C ALA A 158 9.32 10.94 1.41
N LEU A 159 8.81 11.70 2.39
CA LEU A 159 9.59 12.73 3.10
C LEU A 159 10.72 12.12 3.94
N ARG A 160 10.47 11.01 4.64
CA ARG A 160 11.50 10.28 5.40
C ARG A 160 12.57 9.68 4.50
N SER A 161 12.21 9.26 3.30
CA SER A 161 13.19 8.78 2.30
C SER A 161 13.98 9.96 1.72
N TYR A 162 13.33 11.09 1.46
CA TYR A 162 13.98 12.29 0.96
C TYR A 162 14.95 12.91 1.95
N SER A 163 14.66 12.90 3.26
CA SER A 163 15.60 13.40 4.28
C SER A 163 16.94 12.65 4.32
N LYS A 164 17.01 11.47 3.68
CA LYS A 164 18.22 10.66 3.53
C LYS A 164 18.85 10.78 2.13
N ALA A 165 18.20 11.50 1.21
CA ALA A 165 18.60 11.65 -0.18
C ALA A 165 19.49 12.90 -0.38
N LYS A 166 20.03 13.08 -1.59
CA LYS A 166 20.78 14.29 -1.92
C LYS A 166 19.81 15.47 -2.03
N ALA A 167 20.28 16.68 -1.73
CA ALA A 167 19.46 17.90 -1.75
C ALA A 167 18.81 18.21 -3.11
N THR A 168 19.29 17.59 -4.19
CA THR A 168 18.80 17.73 -5.57
C THR A 168 17.76 16.69 -5.98
N ASP A 169 17.55 15.65 -5.17
CA ASP A 169 16.68 14.54 -5.55
C ASP A 169 15.20 14.94 -5.40
N PRO A 170 14.30 14.54 -6.32
CA PRO A 170 12.89 14.84 -6.15
C PRO A 170 12.27 14.01 -5.01
N ILE A 171 11.25 14.56 -4.37
CA ILE A 171 10.38 13.79 -3.46
C ILE A 171 9.47 12.91 -4.32
N ILE A 172 9.62 11.59 -4.20
CA ILE A 172 8.95 10.63 -5.08
C ILE A 172 7.75 9.98 -4.38
N ILE A 173 6.61 9.95 -5.07
CA ILE A 173 5.43 9.17 -4.68
C ILE A 173 5.07 8.24 -5.84
N ASN A 174 4.85 6.97 -5.55
CA ASN A 174 4.51 5.97 -6.55
C ASN A 174 3.04 5.57 -6.37
N LEU A 175 2.28 5.61 -7.46
CA LEU A 175 0.92 5.10 -7.58
C LEU A 175 1.02 3.77 -8.33
N ILE A 176 0.57 2.69 -7.70
CA ILE A 176 0.66 1.34 -8.23
C ILE A 176 -0.75 0.87 -8.51
N THR A 177 -1.09 0.72 -9.79
CA THR A 177 -2.42 0.31 -10.24
C THR A 177 -2.42 -1.15 -10.62
N ALA A 178 -3.33 -1.92 -10.03
CA ALA A 178 -3.53 -3.32 -10.37
C ALA A 178 -4.14 -3.46 -11.77
N GLN A 179 -3.44 -4.11 -12.71
CA GLN A 179 -3.91 -4.34 -14.08
C GLN A 179 -4.36 -5.79 -14.34
N SER A 180 -4.23 -6.64 -13.33
CA SER A 180 -4.52 -8.07 -13.43
C SER A 180 -5.12 -8.54 -12.13
N ASP A 181 -6.12 -9.39 -12.27
CA ASP A 181 -6.78 -10.07 -11.18
C ASP A 181 -5.92 -11.22 -10.61
N LYS A 182 -4.71 -11.43 -11.12
CA LYS A 182 -3.74 -12.42 -10.61
C LYS A 182 -2.84 -11.86 -9.52
N VAL A 183 -2.82 -10.53 -9.34
CA VAL A 183 -2.04 -9.88 -8.29
C VAL A 183 -2.60 -10.30 -6.94
N LYS A 184 -1.78 -10.96 -6.12
CA LYS A 184 -2.17 -11.39 -4.78
C LYS A 184 -1.79 -10.32 -3.77
N ALA A 185 -2.73 -9.99 -2.90
CA ALA A 185 -2.49 -9.01 -1.86
C ALA A 185 -3.29 -9.32 -0.61
N PHE A 186 -2.89 -8.71 0.50
CA PHE A 186 -3.69 -8.69 1.71
C PHE A 186 -3.36 -7.46 2.56
N ALA A 187 -4.36 -6.92 3.26
CA ALA A 187 -4.17 -5.83 4.19
C ALA A 187 -3.43 -6.28 5.46
N ILE A 188 -2.51 -5.48 5.99
CA ILE A 188 -1.78 -5.85 7.19
C ILE A 188 -2.59 -5.41 8.40
N LYS A 189 -3.07 -6.36 9.20
CA LYS A 189 -3.75 -6.06 10.47
C LYS A 189 -2.71 -5.86 11.57
N HIS A 190 -2.47 -4.61 11.94
CA HIS A 190 -1.55 -4.29 13.03
C HIS A 190 -2.21 -4.52 14.39
N ASN A 191 -1.45 -5.05 15.36
CA ASN A 191 -1.93 -5.20 16.72
C ASN A 191 -2.09 -3.82 17.39
N LYS A 192 -3.10 -3.66 18.27
CA LYS A 192 -3.50 -2.39 18.92
C LYS A 192 -2.40 -1.67 19.73
N ARG A 193 -1.18 -2.24 19.83
CA ARG A 193 -0.12 -1.80 20.77
C ARG A 193 1.06 -1.07 20.11
N THR A 194 1.09 -0.92 18.78
CA THR A 194 2.03 0.02 18.17
C THR A 194 1.51 1.45 18.39
N ARG A 195 2.37 2.40 18.79
CA ARG A 195 2.01 3.82 18.95
C ARG A 195 1.33 4.42 17.70
N ASP A 196 1.54 3.78 16.55
CA ASP A 196 0.98 4.11 15.24
C ASP A 196 -0.12 3.12 14.79
N GLY A 197 -1.06 2.73 15.67
CA GLY A 197 -2.09 1.68 15.44
C GLY A 197 -3.09 1.88 14.29
N ARG A 198 -2.64 2.41 13.14
CA ARG A 198 -3.37 2.89 11.97
C ARG A 198 -2.55 2.70 10.68
N ARG A 199 -1.58 1.79 10.65
CA ARG A 199 -0.83 1.46 9.43
C ARG A 199 -1.83 0.81 8.45
N ASN A 200 -2.12 1.51 7.35
CA ASN A 200 -3.07 1.06 6.32
C ASN A 200 -2.30 0.35 5.21
N ASP A 201 -1.46 -0.60 5.63
CA ASP A 201 -0.49 -1.24 4.76
C ASP A 201 -1.14 -2.42 4.05
N VAL A 202 -0.72 -2.64 2.81
CA VAL A 202 -1.16 -3.73 1.95
C VAL A 202 0.10 -4.40 1.44
N MET A 203 0.24 -5.69 1.77
CA MET A 203 1.33 -6.48 1.22
C MET A 203 0.89 -7.10 -0.09
N ILE A 204 1.65 -6.80 -1.14
CA ILE A 204 1.49 -7.34 -2.49
C ILE A 204 2.54 -8.42 -2.69
N LEU A 205 2.10 -9.58 -3.18
CA LEU A 205 2.90 -10.78 -3.34
C LEU A 205 2.78 -11.32 -4.76
N ASP A 206 3.88 -11.92 -5.21
CA ASP A 206 3.91 -12.83 -6.35
C ASP A 206 3.38 -12.22 -7.66
N PHE A 207 3.58 -10.91 -7.84
CA PHE A 207 3.26 -10.25 -9.10
C PHE A 207 4.25 -10.64 -10.19
N THR A 208 3.80 -10.65 -11.44
CA THR A 208 4.61 -11.04 -12.60
C THR A 208 5.50 -9.88 -13.04
N GLN A 209 4.92 -8.69 -13.12
CA GLN A 209 5.60 -7.50 -13.61
C GLN A 209 5.19 -6.26 -12.83
N LEU A 210 6.14 -5.33 -12.74
CA LEU A 210 5.96 -3.99 -12.21
C LEU A 210 6.59 -3.01 -13.20
N VAL A 211 5.74 -2.30 -13.94
CA VAL A 211 6.16 -1.46 -15.07
C VAL A 211 5.86 -0.01 -14.75
N LEU A 212 6.86 0.87 -14.90
CA LEU A 212 6.66 2.32 -14.86
C LEU A 212 6.02 2.75 -16.18
N VAL A 213 4.88 3.43 -16.10
CA VAL A 213 4.07 3.82 -17.27
C VAL A 213 4.12 5.32 -17.50
N LYS A 214 4.16 6.11 -16.43
CA LYS A 214 4.10 7.57 -16.51
C LYS A 214 4.83 8.22 -15.35
N GLU A 215 5.41 9.40 -15.58
CA GLU A 215 5.94 10.27 -14.55
C GLU A 215 5.34 11.67 -14.70
N ASP A 216 4.80 12.21 -13.61
CA ASP A 216 4.27 13.58 -13.54
C ASP A 216 5.14 14.39 -12.58
N ALA A 217 5.82 15.41 -13.10
CA ALA A 217 6.59 16.35 -12.29
C ALA A 217 5.65 17.47 -11.81
N ILE A 218 5.60 17.68 -10.49
CA ILE A 218 4.88 18.80 -9.87
C ILE A 218 5.94 19.79 -9.39
N LYS A 219 5.97 20.95 -10.04
CA LYS A 219 6.75 22.10 -9.59
C LYS A 219 5.87 22.94 -8.67
N LYS A 220 6.37 23.27 -7.48
CA LYS A 220 5.79 24.36 -6.69
C LYS A 220 6.04 25.68 -7.41
N ASN A 221 5.35 26.74 -6.99
CA ASN A 221 5.58 28.11 -7.48
C ASN A 221 7.08 28.44 -7.53
N ALA A 222 7.46 29.36 -8.43
CA ALA A 222 8.84 29.69 -8.87
C ALA A 222 9.90 30.00 -7.79
N GLN A 223 9.54 29.97 -6.50
CA GLN A 223 10.40 30.26 -5.35
C GLN A 223 10.85 29.02 -4.56
N SER A 224 10.38 27.82 -4.90
CA SER A 224 10.83 26.58 -4.24
C SER A 224 11.72 25.75 -5.16
N ASP A 225 12.95 25.49 -4.75
CA ASP A 225 13.89 24.58 -5.45
C ASP A 225 13.44 23.10 -5.41
N ARG A 226 12.32 22.80 -4.74
CA ARG A 226 11.87 21.43 -4.50
C ARG A 226 10.99 20.92 -5.62
N GLN A 227 11.39 19.77 -6.15
CA GLN A 227 10.64 19.04 -7.16
C GLN A 227 9.93 17.83 -6.55
N TYR A 228 8.65 17.68 -6.87
CA TYR A 228 7.90 16.47 -6.56
C TYR A 228 7.72 15.65 -7.83
N LEU A 229 7.79 14.32 -7.70
CA LEU A 229 7.61 13.39 -8.81
C LEU A 229 6.57 12.35 -8.44
N ILE A 230 5.47 12.30 -9.19
CA ILE A 230 4.49 11.23 -9.12
C ILE A 230 4.84 10.20 -10.20
N ARG A 231 5.11 8.96 -9.78
CA ARG A 231 5.38 7.84 -10.69
C ARG A 231 4.20 6.90 -10.73
N HIS A 232 3.73 6.57 -11.93
CA HIS A 232 2.61 5.66 -12.14
C HIS A 232 3.12 4.30 -12.60
N TYR A 233 2.80 3.27 -11.84
CA TYR A 233 3.16 1.90 -12.10
C TYR A 233 1.93 1.05 -12.39
N HIS A 234 2.10 0.09 -13.29
CA HIS A 234 1.19 -1.03 -13.46
C HIS A 234 1.79 -2.27 -12.82
N ILE A 235 0.98 -2.98 -12.04
CA ILE A 235 1.33 -4.28 -11.45
C ILE A 235 0.38 -5.35 -11.99
N SER A 236 0.90 -6.50 -12.40
CA SER A 236 0.08 -7.60 -12.93
C SER A 236 0.57 -8.99 -12.59
#